data_AF-A0A8T2ZTT3-F1
#
_entry.id   AF-A0A8T2ZTT3-F1
#
_cell.length_a   1.000
_cell.length_b   1.000
_cell.length_c   1.000
_cell.angle_alpha   90.00
_cell.angle_beta   90.00
_cell.angle_gamma   90.00
#
_symmetry.space_group_name_H-M   'P 1'
#
loop_
_entity.id
_entity.type
_entity.pdbx_description
1 polymer ?
#
loop_
_entity_poly.entity_id
_entity_poly.type
_entity_poly.pdbx_seq_one_letter_code
_entity_poly.pdbx_strand_id
1 'polypeptide(L)'
;MASSVANQLFLFFFLWLYTLSSSQAGHHYSEFRYPFIRKASSFPSSSSSFSSSGGGGHAYDYIVVGGGTAGCPLAATLSQRFSVLLLERGGVPFANANVSFSKNFHITLADTSSTSASQYFISTDGVLNARARVLGGGTCINAGFYTRASKRFIHKAGWDAKLVNKSYPWVEKQIVHRPKVAPWQVVVRDSLLDLGVAPFNGFTYDHIYGTKFGGTIFDQFGRRQTAAELLASADPRKLTVLVHATVQKVLFDISGKRPKAVGVLFKDENGNQHQAFLSNSQRSEIILSCGAIGTPQMLLLSGIGPKDELEEKKISVVLHNKFVGKGMADNPMNTIFVPFKRPVQQSLIQTVGITKMGVYIEASSGFGQSKNSIQCHHGIMSAEIGQLSTIPPKQRTPEAIQAYIRRKKDIPHEAFKGGFILEKIANPISTGQLRLISTNVEDNPSVTFNYFKHPRDLQRCVDGIRMATKMVQSEHFRNFTQCDKQTTDKILNMSVSANVNLVPKHTNDTKSLEQFCKDTVITIWHYHGGCHVGKVVNRDYKVLGVNRLRIVDGSVFDESPGTNPQATVMMMGRYMGLKILRDRLGKGAGV
;
A
#
# COMPACT_ATOMS: atom_id res chain seq x y z
N MET A 1 -39.98 4.44 44.93
CA MET A 1 -40.04 4.76 43.48
C MET A 1 -39.16 5.95 43.06
N ALA A 2 -38.71 6.84 43.95
CA ALA A 2 -37.89 8.00 43.57
C ALA A 2 -36.39 7.72 43.29
N SER A 3 -35.80 6.62 43.81
CA SER A 3 -34.37 6.30 43.63
C SER A 3 -34.02 5.61 42.29
N SER A 4 -35.00 5.00 41.63
CA SER A 4 -34.81 4.28 40.36
C SER A 4 -34.77 5.22 39.16
N VAL A 5 -35.46 6.37 39.25
CA VAL A 5 -35.55 7.34 38.14
C VAL A 5 -34.28 8.20 38.08
N ALA A 6 -33.69 8.53 39.24
CA ALA A 6 -32.43 9.27 39.32
C ALA A 6 -31.23 8.50 38.73
N ASN A 7 -31.15 7.18 38.97
CA ASN A 7 -30.08 6.34 38.41
C ASN A 7 -30.21 6.12 36.90
N GLN A 8 -31.44 6.03 36.36
CA GLN A 8 -31.64 5.94 34.91
C GLN A 8 -31.31 7.26 34.21
N LEU A 9 -31.67 8.41 34.80
CA LEU A 9 -31.31 9.72 34.25
C LEU A 9 -29.78 9.96 34.26
N PHE A 10 -29.07 9.49 35.29
CA PHE A 10 -27.60 9.61 35.37
C PHE A 10 -26.88 8.74 34.32
N LEU A 11 -27.38 7.53 34.07
CA LEU A 11 -26.88 6.64 33.02
C LEU A 11 -27.18 7.17 31.61
N PHE A 12 -28.37 7.74 31.38
CA PHE A 12 -28.70 8.38 30.11
C PHE A 12 -27.85 9.63 29.87
N PHE A 13 -27.57 10.44 30.89
CA PHE A 13 -26.71 11.63 30.74
C PHE A 13 -25.25 11.26 30.43
N PHE A 14 -24.71 10.19 31.04
CA PHE A 14 -23.38 9.67 30.73
C PHE A 14 -23.29 9.03 29.33
N LEU A 15 -24.32 8.27 28.91
CA LEU A 15 -24.42 7.72 27.55
C LEU A 15 -24.59 8.83 26.50
N TRP A 16 -25.27 9.91 26.83
CA TRP A 16 -25.45 11.06 25.94
C TRP A 16 -24.15 11.89 25.83
N LEU A 17 -23.42 12.12 26.92
CA LEU A 17 -22.07 12.74 26.90
C LEU A 17 -21.02 11.88 26.18
N TYR A 18 -21.09 10.54 26.25
CA TYR A 18 -20.19 9.64 25.52
C TYR A 18 -20.50 9.58 24.01
N THR A 19 -21.78 9.67 23.63
CA THR A 19 -22.20 9.63 22.22
C THR A 19 -22.01 10.98 21.52
N LEU A 20 -22.20 12.10 22.22
CA LEU A 20 -21.87 13.44 21.72
C LEU A 20 -20.36 13.68 21.65
N SER A 21 -19.55 13.20 22.60
CA SER A 21 -18.10 13.44 22.56
C SER A 21 -17.35 12.55 21.56
N SER A 22 -17.78 11.32 21.25
CA SER A 22 -16.95 10.44 20.40
C SER A 22 -17.03 10.73 18.89
N SER A 23 -18.15 11.27 18.38
CA SER A 23 -18.31 11.59 16.96
C SER A 23 -17.93 13.04 16.63
N GLN A 24 -18.31 14.02 17.46
CA GLN A 24 -17.93 15.41 17.27
C GLN A 24 -16.49 15.71 17.70
N ALA A 25 -15.96 15.10 18.78
CA ALA A 25 -14.58 15.37 19.18
C ALA A 25 -13.55 14.77 18.21
N GLY A 26 -13.89 13.68 17.50
CA GLY A 26 -13.04 13.12 16.44
C GLY A 26 -12.92 14.06 15.22
N HIS A 27 -14.05 14.65 14.81
CA HIS A 27 -14.07 15.66 13.75
C HIS A 27 -13.33 16.94 14.17
N HIS A 28 -13.64 17.49 15.35
CA HIS A 28 -12.97 18.69 15.87
C HIS A 28 -11.46 18.48 16.10
N TYR A 29 -11.02 17.35 16.68
CA TYR A 29 -9.60 17.08 16.93
C TYR A 29 -8.77 17.00 15.64
N SER A 30 -9.35 16.45 14.56
CA SER A 30 -8.68 16.38 13.25
C SER A 30 -8.54 17.76 12.60
N GLU A 31 -9.55 18.63 12.77
CA GLU A 31 -9.59 19.98 12.22
C GLU A 31 -8.58 20.90 12.91
N PHE A 32 -8.41 20.78 14.23
CA PHE A 32 -7.36 21.49 14.98
C PHE A 32 -5.94 21.00 14.67
N ARG A 33 -5.76 19.67 14.51
CA ARG A 33 -4.43 19.09 14.27
C ARG A 33 -3.95 19.29 12.83
N TYR A 34 -4.87 19.38 11.86
CA TYR A 34 -4.55 19.47 10.44
C TYR A 34 -5.33 20.60 9.73
N PRO A 35 -5.13 21.88 10.12
CA PRO A 35 -5.93 23.01 9.62
C PRO A 35 -5.74 23.29 8.11
N PHE A 36 -4.72 22.69 7.51
CA PHE A 36 -4.38 22.80 6.10
C PHE A 36 -5.06 21.74 5.20
N ILE A 37 -5.78 20.75 5.77
CA ILE A 37 -6.52 19.76 4.99
C ILE A 37 -7.90 20.32 4.64
N ARG A 38 -8.21 20.36 3.35
CA ARG A 38 -9.49 20.87 2.82
C ARG A 38 -10.00 19.98 1.69
N LYS A 39 -11.29 20.07 1.37
CA LYS A 39 -11.84 19.44 0.17
C LYS A 39 -11.36 20.18 -1.09
N ALA A 40 -11.24 19.46 -2.20
CA ALA A 40 -10.80 20.02 -3.47
C ALA A 40 -11.70 21.15 -3.99
N SER A 41 -13.01 21.08 -3.75
CA SER A 41 -13.96 22.14 -4.12
C SER A 41 -13.72 23.50 -3.44
N SER A 42 -12.93 23.54 -2.36
CA SER A 42 -12.52 24.80 -1.71
C SER A 42 -11.45 25.55 -2.49
N PHE A 43 -10.84 24.92 -3.50
CA PHE A 43 -9.89 25.57 -4.38
C PHE A 43 -10.62 26.48 -5.37
N PRO A 44 -10.12 27.70 -5.64
CA PRO A 44 -10.82 28.62 -6.53
C PRO A 44 -10.96 28.04 -7.94
N SER A 45 -12.17 28.10 -8.49
CA SER A 45 -12.44 27.71 -9.87
C SER A 45 -11.77 28.71 -10.82
N SER A 46 -11.16 28.20 -11.89
CA SER A 46 -10.45 29.00 -12.89
C SER A 46 -11.43 29.71 -13.84
N SER A 47 -12.27 30.62 -13.32
CA SER A 47 -13.18 31.44 -14.14
C SER A 47 -12.55 32.75 -14.63
N SER A 48 -11.21 32.89 -14.61
CA SER A 48 -10.53 33.99 -15.27
C SER A 48 -9.36 33.49 -16.11
N SER A 49 -9.36 33.95 -17.36
CA SER A 49 -8.31 33.78 -18.35
C SER A 49 -6.93 34.07 -17.76
N PHE A 50 -5.96 33.27 -18.18
CA PHE A 50 -4.54 33.44 -17.86
C PHE A 50 -4.06 34.80 -18.38
N SER A 51 -4.08 35.85 -17.55
CA SER A 51 -3.41 37.11 -17.86
C SER A 51 -1.91 36.91 -17.65
N SER A 52 -1.12 37.18 -18.69
CA SER A 52 0.34 37.18 -18.65
C SER A 52 0.95 38.30 -17.78
N SER A 53 0.11 39.13 -17.16
CA SER A 53 0.49 40.12 -16.14
C SER A 53 0.17 39.57 -14.74
N GLY A 54 1.19 39.53 -13.88
CA GLY A 54 1.16 38.85 -12.59
C GLY A 54 0.13 39.36 -11.59
N GLY A 55 -0.40 38.43 -10.80
CA GLY A 55 -1.20 38.68 -9.59
C GLY A 55 -2.58 38.02 -9.65
N GLY A 56 -2.72 36.77 -9.20
CA GLY A 56 -4.05 36.19 -8.94
C GLY A 56 -4.17 34.67 -8.85
N GLY A 57 -3.23 33.89 -9.42
CA GLY A 57 -3.23 32.42 -9.30
C GLY A 57 -2.44 31.95 -8.08
N HIS A 58 -2.99 30.99 -7.30
CA HIS A 58 -2.26 30.36 -6.19
C HIS A 58 -1.07 29.54 -6.70
N ALA A 59 0.10 30.17 -6.78
CA ALA A 59 1.33 29.53 -7.24
C ALA A 59 2.09 28.89 -6.07
N TYR A 60 2.58 27.66 -6.28
CA TYR A 60 3.28 26.88 -5.26
C TYR A 60 4.73 26.59 -5.66
N ASP A 61 5.66 26.59 -4.72
CA ASP A 61 7.03 26.14 -5.02
C ASP A 61 7.09 24.65 -5.34
N TYR A 62 6.21 23.87 -4.71
CA TYR A 62 6.05 22.44 -4.99
C TYR A 62 4.59 22.05 -5.07
N ILE A 63 4.27 21.23 -6.07
CA ILE A 63 3.00 20.51 -6.15
C ILE A 63 3.33 19.03 -6.04
N VAL A 64 2.88 18.39 -4.96
CA VAL A 64 3.02 16.96 -4.73
C VAL A 64 1.71 16.29 -5.13
N VAL A 65 1.78 15.35 -6.08
CA VAL A 65 0.61 14.59 -6.56
C VAL A 65 0.62 13.21 -5.91
N GLY A 66 -0.40 12.92 -5.11
CA GLY A 66 -0.52 11.70 -4.32
C GLY A 66 -0.10 11.91 -2.86
N GLY A 67 -1.09 11.98 -1.97
CA GLY A 67 -0.92 12.06 -0.51
C GLY A 67 -0.65 10.70 0.11
N GLY A 68 0.24 9.91 -0.50
CA GLY A 68 0.51 8.54 -0.11
C GLY A 68 1.65 8.36 0.89
N THR A 69 2.13 7.12 0.98
CA THR A 69 3.22 6.69 1.87
C THR A 69 4.48 7.56 1.76
N ALA A 70 4.88 7.97 0.55
CA ALA A 70 6.01 8.88 0.32
C ALA A 70 5.58 10.35 0.27
N GLY A 71 4.40 10.64 -0.28
CA GLY A 71 3.92 12.00 -0.52
C GLY A 71 3.69 12.80 0.76
N CYS A 72 3.11 12.19 1.80
CA CYS A 72 2.88 12.86 3.08
C CYS A 72 4.19 13.34 3.76
N PRO A 73 5.17 12.46 4.06
CA PRO A 73 6.42 12.91 4.68
C PRO A 73 7.25 13.84 3.79
N LEU A 74 7.15 13.71 2.46
CA LEU A 74 7.77 14.64 1.51
C LEU A 74 7.17 16.05 1.64
N ALA A 75 5.84 16.16 1.56
CA ALA A 75 5.14 17.44 1.63
C ALA A 75 5.36 18.13 2.98
N ALA A 76 5.28 17.38 4.09
CA ALA A 76 5.57 17.88 5.43
C ALA A 76 7.01 18.41 5.57
N THR A 77 7.97 17.76 4.90
CA THR A 77 9.37 18.17 4.95
C THR A 77 9.60 19.43 4.12
N LEU A 78 9.07 19.50 2.89
CA LEU A 78 9.24 20.66 2.01
C LEU A 78 8.55 21.92 2.57
N SER A 79 7.40 21.77 3.22
CA SER A 79 6.62 22.88 3.75
C SER A 79 7.34 23.66 4.86
N GLN A 80 8.36 23.09 5.48
CA GLN A 80 9.21 23.80 6.45
C GLN A 80 9.83 25.07 5.86
N ARG A 81 10.12 25.08 4.55
CA ARG A 81 10.81 26.20 3.89
C ARG A 81 10.02 26.79 2.73
N PHE A 82 9.22 26.00 2.02
CA PHE A 82 8.59 26.38 0.76
C PHE A 82 7.06 26.24 0.78
N SER A 83 6.35 26.90 -0.12
CA SER A 83 4.91 26.68 -0.30
C SER A 83 4.66 25.35 -1.02
N VAL A 84 3.78 24.52 -0.46
CA VAL A 84 3.51 23.16 -0.95
C VAL A 84 2.01 22.93 -1.09
N LEU A 85 1.59 22.48 -2.27
CA LEU A 85 0.27 21.91 -2.50
C LEU A 85 0.38 20.39 -2.56
N LEU A 86 -0.40 19.67 -1.75
CA LEU A 86 -0.53 18.22 -1.80
C LEU A 86 -1.93 17.86 -2.31
N LEU A 87 -2.01 17.08 -3.39
CA LEU A 87 -3.26 16.65 -4.02
C LEU A 87 -3.47 15.15 -3.80
N GLU A 88 -4.59 14.77 -3.20
CA GLU A 88 -4.97 13.38 -2.96
C GLU A 88 -6.38 13.10 -3.49
N ARG A 89 -6.53 12.05 -4.30
CA ARG A 89 -7.82 11.67 -4.88
C ARG A 89 -8.80 11.06 -3.89
N GLY A 90 -8.31 10.44 -2.81
CA GLY A 90 -9.12 9.88 -1.74
C GLY A 90 -9.51 10.87 -0.65
N GLY A 91 -10.31 10.41 0.30
CA GLY A 91 -10.67 11.15 1.51
C GLY A 91 -9.61 11.04 2.62
N VAL A 92 -9.98 11.42 3.84
CA VAL A 92 -9.12 11.31 5.04
C VAL A 92 -9.32 9.99 5.80
N PRO A 93 -8.29 9.45 6.48
CA PRO A 93 -8.39 8.17 7.19
C PRO A 93 -8.98 8.31 8.60
N PHE A 94 -8.90 9.48 9.23
CA PHE A 94 -8.97 9.65 10.69
C PHE A 94 -10.30 9.24 11.35
N ALA A 95 -11.42 9.42 10.65
CA ALA A 95 -12.76 9.06 11.15
C ALA A 95 -13.27 7.72 10.58
N ASN A 96 -12.52 7.08 9.69
CA ASN A 96 -12.93 5.83 9.07
C ASN A 96 -12.50 4.65 9.97
N ALA A 97 -13.46 4.07 10.70
CA ALA A 97 -13.21 2.95 11.60
C ALA A 97 -12.74 1.67 10.88
N ASN A 98 -13.12 1.47 9.60
CA ASN A 98 -12.63 0.33 8.84
C ASN A 98 -11.12 0.46 8.61
N VAL A 99 -10.65 1.66 8.26
CA VAL A 99 -9.22 1.96 8.07
C VAL A 99 -8.46 1.97 9.39
N SER A 100 -9.05 2.56 10.43
CA SER A 100 -8.34 2.97 11.65
C SER A 100 -8.00 1.83 12.61
N PHE A 101 -8.53 0.62 12.45
CA PHE A 101 -8.32 -0.47 13.40
C PHE A 101 -7.83 -1.76 12.73
N SER A 102 -6.82 -2.40 13.32
CA SER A 102 -6.23 -3.66 12.83
C SER A 102 -7.26 -4.78 12.68
N LYS A 103 -8.25 -4.85 13.58
CA LYS A 103 -9.34 -5.83 13.52
C LYS A 103 -10.16 -5.73 12.21
N ASN A 104 -10.21 -4.55 11.60
CA ASN A 104 -10.98 -4.27 10.40
C ASN A 104 -10.14 -4.33 9.11
N PHE A 105 -8.86 -4.76 9.18
CA PHE A 105 -7.96 -4.83 8.02
C PHE A 105 -8.58 -5.52 6.80
N HIS A 106 -9.23 -6.67 7.00
CA HIS A 106 -9.89 -7.43 5.94
C HIS A 106 -11.13 -6.71 5.38
N ILE A 107 -11.88 -6.00 6.22
CA ILE A 107 -13.08 -5.22 5.84
C ILE A 107 -12.68 -4.09 4.89
N THR A 108 -11.59 -3.36 5.17
CA THR A 108 -11.11 -2.30 4.28
C THR A 108 -10.73 -2.80 2.89
N LEU A 109 -10.12 -3.99 2.80
CA LEU A 109 -9.77 -4.58 1.51
C LEU A 109 -10.99 -5.13 0.75
N ALA A 110 -12.04 -5.52 1.48
CA ALA A 110 -13.29 -6.04 0.94
C ALA A 110 -14.28 -4.94 0.50
N ASP A 111 -14.09 -3.70 0.93
CA ASP A 111 -14.96 -2.57 0.61
C ASP A 111 -14.83 -2.15 -0.87
N THR A 112 -15.90 -2.40 -1.65
CA THR A 112 -16.00 -2.06 -3.07
C THR A 112 -16.77 -0.76 -3.33
N SER A 113 -17.09 0.01 -2.30
CA SER A 113 -17.82 1.27 -2.45
C SER A 113 -17.01 2.30 -3.25
N SER A 114 -17.70 3.24 -3.89
CA SER A 114 -17.06 4.34 -4.63
C SER A 114 -16.22 5.25 -3.75
N THR A 115 -16.43 5.25 -2.44
CA THR A 115 -15.68 6.02 -1.43
C THR A 115 -14.65 5.18 -0.66
N SER A 116 -14.53 3.89 -0.98
CA SER A 116 -13.58 2.97 -0.35
C SER A 116 -12.14 3.50 -0.40
N ALA A 117 -11.44 3.34 0.73
CA ALA A 117 -10.02 3.62 0.86
C ALA A 117 -9.14 2.62 0.07
N SER A 118 -9.71 1.48 -0.33
CA SER A 118 -9.09 0.46 -1.17
C SER A 118 -9.74 0.48 -2.55
N GLN A 119 -8.94 0.67 -3.60
CA GLN A 119 -9.35 0.45 -4.98
C GLN A 119 -8.79 -0.88 -5.46
N TYR A 120 -9.69 -1.82 -5.70
CA TYR A 120 -9.36 -3.14 -6.23
C TYR A 120 -8.95 -3.09 -7.70
N PHE A 121 -8.07 -4.00 -8.11
CA PHE A 121 -7.80 -4.33 -9.51
C PHE A 121 -7.37 -5.80 -9.64
N ILE A 122 -7.40 -6.32 -10.86
CA ILE A 122 -6.95 -7.68 -11.19
C ILE A 122 -5.78 -7.53 -12.15
N SER A 123 -4.65 -8.17 -11.87
CA SER A 123 -3.58 -8.23 -12.86
C SER A 123 -4.00 -9.10 -14.03
N THR A 124 -3.39 -8.93 -15.20
CA THR A 124 -3.67 -9.81 -16.35
C THR A 124 -3.29 -11.26 -16.09
N ASP A 125 -2.50 -11.53 -15.05
CA ASP A 125 -2.16 -12.87 -14.57
C ASP A 125 -3.33 -13.54 -13.81
N GLY A 126 -4.44 -12.83 -13.55
CA GLY A 126 -5.56 -13.34 -12.76
C GLY A 126 -5.38 -13.20 -11.25
N VAL A 127 -4.38 -12.46 -10.79
CA VAL A 127 -4.14 -12.22 -9.36
C VAL A 127 -4.89 -10.98 -8.89
N LEU A 128 -5.66 -11.16 -7.82
CA LEU A 128 -6.44 -10.10 -7.19
C LEU A 128 -5.54 -9.16 -6.39
N ASN A 129 -5.74 -7.86 -6.56
CA ASN A 129 -4.85 -6.85 -6.01
C ASN A 129 -5.62 -5.61 -5.55
N ALA A 130 -4.95 -4.74 -4.79
CA ALA A 130 -5.52 -3.53 -4.24
C ALA A 130 -4.49 -2.40 -4.22
N ARG A 131 -4.95 -1.17 -4.48
CA ARG A 131 -4.19 0.06 -4.30
C ARG A 131 -4.98 1.04 -3.43
N ALA A 132 -4.28 1.87 -2.67
CA ALA A 132 -4.94 2.84 -1.81
C ALA A 132 -5.59 3.99 -2.60
N ARG A 133 -6.65 4.54 -2.02
CA ARG A 133 -7.36 5.74 -2.46
C ARG A 133 -7.83 6.52 -1.22
N VAL A 134 -6.85 7.03 -0.47
CA VAL A 134 -7.05 7.75 0.80
C VAL A 134 -5.75 8.47 1.15
N LEU A 135 -5.86 9.62 1.82
CA LEU A 135 -4.70 10.31 2.40
C LEU A 135 -3.97 9.38 3.37
N GLY A 136 -2.64 9.31 3.25
CA GLY A 136 -1.77 8.31 3.88
C GLY A 136 -1.47 7.09 2.98
N GLY A 137 -2.22 6.90 1.90
CA GLY A 137 -1.98 5.87 0.88
C GLY A 137 -1.96 4.45 1.44
N GLY A 138 -1.00 3.64 0.98
CA GLY A 138 -0.91 2.21 1.34
C GLY A 138 -0.82 1.94 2.84
N THR A 139 -0.32 2.90 3.64
CA THR A 139 -0.27 2.75 5.11
C THR A 139 -1.65 2.63 5.74
N CYS A 140 -2.70 3.13 5.09
CA CYS A 140 -4.09 3.06 5.54
C CYS A 140 -4.72 1.67 5.35
N ILE A 141 -4.23 0.87 4.40
CA ILE A 141 -4.87 -0.41 4.03
C ILE A 141 -3.95 -1.63 4.23
N ASN A 142 -2.68 -1.44 4.60
CA ASN A 142 -1.71 -2.53 4.73
C ASN A 142 -1.84 -3.31 6.06
N ALA A 143 -1.07 -4.39 6.18
CA ALA A 143 -1.01 -5.22 7.39
C ALA A 143 -0.10 -4.66 8.51
N GLY A 144 0.43 -3.46 8.33
CA GLY A 144 1.10 -2.66 9.36
C GLY A 144 2.50 -3.08 9.81
N PHE A 145 3.06 -4.20 9.35
CA PHE A 145 4.40 -4.63 9.73
C PHE A 145 5.51 -3.71 9.20
N TYR A 146 6.40 -3.28 10.09
CA TYR A 146 7.43 -2.27 9.84
C TYR A 146 8.84 -2.86 9.92
N THR A 147 9.57 -2.78 8.81
CA THR A 147 11.00 -3.11 8.74
C THR A 147 11.72 -2.14 7.81
N ARG A 148 12.89 -1.67 8.21
CA ARG A 148 13.81 -0.87 7.38
C ARG A 148 14.30 -1.68 6.19
N ALA A 149 14.84 -0.95 5.20
CA ALA A 149 15.53 -1.58 4.09
C ALA A 149 16.79 -2.32 4.52
N SER A 150 17.23 -3.27 3.71
CA SER A 150 18.57 -3.84 3.85
C SER A 150 19.65 -2.78 3.60
N LYS A 151 20.81 -2.90 4.27
CA LYS A 151 21.99 -2.05 4.00
C LYS A 151 22.40 -2.12 2.53
N ARG A 152 22.31 -3.32 1.91
CA ARG A 152 22.57 -3.54 0.47
C ARG A 152 21.67 -2.67 -0.40
N PHE A 153 20.38 -2.60 -0.08
CA PHE A 153 19.43 -1.78 -0.84
C PHE A 153 19.76 -0.29 -0.75
N ILE A 154 20.01 0.22 0.47
CA ILE A 154 20.38 1.63 0.70
C ILE A 154 21.64 2.01 -0.11
N HIS A 155 22.66 1.14 -0.07
CA HIS A 155 23.89 1.34 -0.84
C HIS A 155 23.65 1.33 -2.35
N LYS A 156 22.90 0.34 -2.86
CA LYS A 156 22.57 0.24 -4.29
C LYS A 156 21.74 1.43 -4.79
N ALA A 157 20.82 1.94 -3.95
CA ALA A 157 20.05 3.15 -4.24
C ALA A 157 20.91 4.43 -4.28
N GLY A 158 22.14 4.39 -3.75
CA GLY A 158 23.03 5.55 -3.66
C GLY A 158 22.54 6.61 -2.67
N TRP A 159 21.81 6.20 -1.63
CA TRP A 159 21.29 7.14 -0.64
C TRP A 159 22.32 7.52 0.41
N ASP A 160 22.36 8.81 0.74
CA ASP A 160 23.21 9.38 1.79
C ASP A 160 22.83 8.77 3.16
N ALA A 161 23.77 8.03 3.75
CA ALA A 161 23.56 7.34 5.01
C ALA A 161 23.17 8.28 6.17
N LYS A 162 23.68 9.52 6.19
CA LYS A 162 23.33 10.50 7.23
C LYS A 162 21.86 10.91 7.09
N LEU A 163 21.39 11.15 5.86
CA LEU A 163 19.98 11.49 5.62
C LEU A 163 19.06 10.30 5.90
N VAL A 164 19.46 9.08 5.57
CA VAL A 164 18.71 7.85 5.90
C VAL A 164 18.59 7.72 7.42
N ASN A 165 19.70 7.88 8.16
CA ASN A 165 19.74 7.81 9.62
C ASN A 165 19.01 8.97 10.32
N LYS A 166 18.75 10.09 9.63
CA LYS A 166 17.83 11.14 10.10
C LYS A 166 16.37 10.83 9.78
N SER A 167 16.10 10.12 8.69
CA SER A 167 14.76 9.94 8.14
C SER A 167 14.01 8.77 8.77
N TYR A 168 14.65 7.61 8.97
CA TYR A 168 14.00 6.46 9.62
C TYR A 168 13.56 6.78 11.06
N PRO A 169 14.45 7.26 11.97
CA PRO A 169 14.03 7.55 13.34
C PRO A 169 12.96 8.63 13.44
N TRP A 170 12.91 9.56 12.48
CA TRP A 170 11.85 10.58 12.44
C TRP A 170 10.47 9.96 12.18
N VAL A 171 10.37 8.97 11.29
CA VAL A 171 9.11 8.23 11.07
C VAL A 171 8.79 7.38 12.30
N GLU A 172 9.78 6.65 12.80
CA GLU A 172 9.62 5.68 13.90
C GLU A 172 9.08 6.32 15.17
N LYS A 173 9.64 7.47 15.56
CA LYS A 173 9.24 8.21 16.77
C LYS A 173 7.80 8.71 16.74
N GLN A 174 7.20 8.85 15.56
CA GLN A 174 5.86 9.45 15.42
C GLN A 174 4.76 8.40 15.32
N ILE A 175 4.98 7.30 14.58
CA ILE A 175 3.90 6.40 14.18
C ILE A 175 4.24 4.90 14.27
N VAL A 176 5.40 4.51 14.81
CA VAL A 176 5.83 3.11 14.86
C VAL A 176 5.95 2.62 16.30
N HIS A 177 5.45 1.42 16.53
CA HIS A 177 5.36 0.79 17.84
C HIS A 177 6.04 -0.58 17.83
N ARG A 178 6.39 -1.05 19.03
CA ARG A 178 6.74 -2.45 19.27
C ARG A 178 5.43 -3.23 19.46
N PRO A 179 5.17 -4.31 18.70
CA PRO A 179 3.92 -5.04 18.83
C PRO A 179 3.86 -5.83 20.14
N LYS A 180 2.65 -6.00 20.68
CA LYS A 180 2.38 -7.06 21.67
C LYS A 180 2.33 -8.39 20.93
N VAL A 181 3.36 -9.20 21.12
CA VAL A 181 3.54 -10.45 20.37
C VAL A 181 2.46 -11.46 20.75
N ALA A 182 1.71 -11.95 19.76
CA ALA A 182 0.67 -12.96 19.97
C ALA A 182 1.28 -14.38 20.11
N PRO A 183 0.64 -15.30 20.87
CA PRO A 183 1.15 -16.67 21.04
C PRO A 183 1.41 -17.42 19.72
N TRP A 184 0.57 -17.20 18.70
CA TRP A 184 0.78 -17.73 17.36
C TRP A 184 2.12 -17.29 16.74
N GLN A 185 2.47 -16.02 16.92
CA GLN A 185 3.70 -15.42 16.37
C GLN A 185 4.95 -15.93 17.10
N VAL A 186 4.82 -16.32 18.37
CA VAL A 186 5.87 -16.99 19.16
C VAL A 186 6.12 -18.39 18.62
N VAL A 187 5.06 -19.17 18.38
CA VAL A 187 5.18 -20.52 17.79
C VAL A 187 5.84 -20.47 16.42
N VAL A 188 5.44 -19.51 15.58
CA VAL A 188 6.08 -19.29 14.27
C VAL A 188 7.58 -19.00 14.42
N ARG A 189 7.97 -18.16 15.39
CA ARG A 189 9.40 -17.88 15.69
C ARG A 189 10.14 -19.17 16.04
N ASP A 190 9.59 -19.98 16.94
CA ASP A 190 10.26 -21.18 17.45
C ASP A 190 10.42 -22.24 16.35
N SER A 191 9.38 -22.47 15.54
CA SER A 191 9.46 -23.37 14.40
C SER A 191 10.45 -22.90 13.32
N LEU A 192 10.59 -21.59 13.11
CA LEU A 192 11.60 -21.05 12.18
C LEU A 192 13.02 -21.31 12.69
N LEU A 193 13.24 -21.21 14.00
CA LEU A 193 14.53 -21.49 14.63
C LEU A 193 14.90 -22.98 14.53
N ASP A 194 13.96 -23.88 14.81
CA ASP A 194 14.16 -25.33 14.68
C ASP A 194 14.52 -25.75 13.25
N LEU A 195 14.02 -25.01 12.25
CA LEU A 195 14.34 -25.23 10.84
C LEU A 195 15.60 -24.50 10.37
N GLY A 196 16.37 -23.91 11.28
CA GLY A 196 17.66 -23.29 10.96
C GLY A 196 17.57 -21.88 10.40
N VAL A 197 16.43 -21.19 10.51
CA VAL A 197 16.31 -19.75 10.21
C VAL A 197 16.83 -18.94 11.41
N ALA A 198 18.06 -19.22 11.83
CA ALA A 198 18.77 -18.64 12.96
C ALA A 198 19.72 -17.51 12.49
N PRO A 199 20.14 -16.59 13.38
CA PRO A 199 19.80 -16.50 14.81
C PRO A 199 18.41 -15.90 15.06
N PHE A 200 17.95 -15.94 16.31
CA PHE A 200 16.88 -15.07 16.77
C PHE A 200 17.44 -13.69 17.08
N ASN A 201 17.05 -12.69 16.29
CA ASN A 201 17.56 -11.32 16.43
C ASN A 201 16.73 -10.44 17.37
N GLY A 202 15.82 -11.04 18.17
CA GLY A 202 14.94 -10.28 19.04
C GLY A 202 13.98 -9.36 18.27
N PHE A 203 13.69 -8.21 18.88
CA PHE A 203 12.97 -7.12 18.21
C PHE A 203 13.96 -6.18 17.53
N THR A 204 13.74 -5.92 16.24
CA THR A 204 14.52 -4.92 15.51
C THR A 204 13.73 -4.39 14.32
N TYR A 205 13.99 -3.14 13.92
CA TYR A 205 13.48 -2.63 12.65
C TYR A 205 14.33 -3.07 11.47
N ASP A 206 15.57 -3.51 11.66
CA ASP A 206 16.46 -3.82 10.55
C ASP A 206 16.03 -5.07 9.78
N HIS A 207 16.20 -5.04 8.46
CA HIS A 207 16.07 -6.24 7.64
C HIS A 207 17.38 -7.02 7.65
N ILE A 208 17.39 -8.14 8.38
CA ILE A 208 18.56 -8.97 8.64
C ILE A 208 18.21 -10.45 8.59
N TYR A 209 19.16 -11.28 8.18
CA TYR A 209 19.00 -12.74 8.12
C TYR A 209 18.69 -13.34 9.49
N GLY A 210 17.89 -14.41 9.49
CA GLY A 210 17.43 -15.10 10.69
C GLY A 210 15.98 -14.76 11.04
N THR A 211 15.59 -15.05 12.27
CA THR A 211 14.22 -14.85 12.76
C THR A 211 14.17 -13.59 13.63
N LYS A 212 13.12 -12.78 13.48
CA LYS A 212 12.94 -11.54 14.28
C LYS A 212 11.48 -11.20 14.49
N PHE A 213 11.24 -10.38 15.51
CA PHE A 213 10.03 -9.56 15.59
C PHE A 213 10.27 -8.19 14.95
N GLY A 214 9.33 -7.72 14.15
CA GLY A 214 9.38 -6.39 13.52
C GLY A 214 8.61 -5.32 14.28
N GLY A 215 8.67 -4.09 13.77
CA GLY A 215 7.82 -3.00 14.23
C GLY A 215 6.40 -3.12 13.69
N THR A 216 5.51 -2.26 14.16
CA THR A 216 4.17 -2.12 13.60
C THR A 216 3.70 -0.68 13.63
N ILE A 217 2.85 -0.28 12.69
CA ILE A 217 2.14 1.02 12.74
C ILE A 217 0.83 0.94 13.53
N PHE A 218 0.51 -0.20 14.16
CA PHE A 218 -0.62 -0.31 15.07
C PHE A 218 -0.15 -0.07 16.51
N ASP A 219 -0.86 0.78 17.25
CA ASP A 219 -0.60 0.97 18.66
C ASP A 219 -1.05 -0.24 19.51
N GLN A 220 -0.84 -0.14 20.82
CA GLN A 220 -1.20 -1.20 21.77
C GLN A 220 -2.71 -1.52 21.83
N PHE A 221 -3.56 -0.62 21.34
CA PHE A 221 -5.01 -0.78 21.25
C PHE A 221 -5.47 -1.25 19.86
N GLY A 222 -4.52 -1.49 18.95
CA GLY A 222 -4.78 -1.89 17.58
C GLY A 222 -5.24 -0.75 16.68
N ARG A 223 -5.11 0.52 17.12
CA ARG A 223 -5.38 1.68 16.27
C ARG A 223 -4.19 1.90 15.34
N ARG A 224 -4.49 2.06 14.05
CA ARG A 224 -3.54 2.32 12.99
C ARG A 224 -3.06 3.76 13.06
N GLN A 225 -1.74 3.93 13.04
CA GLN A 225 -1.08 5.18 12.71
C GLN A 225 -0.67 5.16 11.23
N THR A 226 -0.87 6.23 10.48
CA THR A 226 -0.69 6.27 9.01
C THR A 226 0.31 7.34 8.59
N ALA A 227 0.78 7.27 7.35
CA ALA A 227 1.63 8.32 6.79
C ALA A 227 0.95 9.69 6.78
N ALA A 228 -0.39 9.77 6.80
CA ALA A 228 -1.11 11.04 6.90
C ALA A 228 -0.78 11.78 8.21
N GLU A 229 -0.49 11.08 9.30
CA GLU A 229 -0.18 11.72 10.58
C GLU A 229 1.20 12.38 10.60
N LEU A 230 2.09 11.99 9.68
CA LEU A 230 3.38 12.65 9.48
C LEU A 230 3.22 14.08 8.98
N LEU A 231 2.04 14.44 8.44
CA LEU A 231 1.71 15.84 8.09
C LEU A 231 1.61 16.75 9.32
N ALA A 232 1.46 16.21 10.53
CA ALA A 232 1.49 17.02 11.76
C ALA A 232 2.83 17.76 11.95
N SER A 233 3.89 17.30 11.27
CA SER A 233 5.21 17.95 11.24
C SER A 233 5.34 19.04 10.18
N ALA A 234 4.27 19.41 9.46
CA ALA A 234 4.30 20.47 8.45
C ALA A 234 4.24 21.88 9.08
N ASP A 235 4.73 22.90 8.35
CA ASP A 235 4.34 24.29 8.66
C ASP A 235 2.91 24.52 8.12
N PRO A 236 1.91 24.75 8.98
CA PRO A 236 0.51 24.86 8.56
C PRO A 236 0.22 26.10 7.71
N ARG A 237 1.13 27.08 7.67
CA ARG A 237 0.99 28.29 6.83
C ARG A 237 1.52 28.09 5.41
N LYS A 238 2.30 27.03 5.18
CA LYS A 238 3.00 26.77 3.92
C LYS A 238 2.54 25.49 3.22
N LEU A 239 1.83 24.61 3.93
CA LEU A 239 1.21 23.44 3.35
C LEU A 239 -0.27 23.69 3.09
N THR A 240 -0.75 23.33 1.91
CA THR A 240 -2.16 23.14 1.58
C THR A 240 -2.35 21.69 1.15
N VAL A 241 -3.33 21.00 1.70
CA VAL A 241 -3.69 19.62 1.30
C VAL A 241 -5.11 19.62 0.80
N LEU A 242 -5.32 19.19 -0.45
CA LEU A 242 -6.65 18.99 -1.01
C LEU A 242 -6.93 17.49 -1.13
N VAL A 243 -7.96 17.03 -0.41
CA VAL A 243 -8.52 15.68 -0.53
C VAL A 243 -9.67 15.67 -1.53
N HIS A 244 -9.97 14.50 -2.09
CA HIS A 244 -10.86 14.35 -3.23
C HIS A 244 -10.44 15.17 -4.47
N ALA A 245 -9.13 15.41 -4.61
CA ALA A 245 -8.53 16.09 -5.74
C ALA A 245 -7.95 15.07 -6.72
N THR A 246 -8.74 14.63 -7.70
CA THR A 246 -8.26 13.69 -8.72
C THR A 246 -7.50 14.45 -9.81
N VAL A 247 -6.16 14.45 -9.71
CA VAL A 247 -5.29 14.95 -10.78
C VAL A 247 -5.53 14.13 -12.06
N GLN A 248 -5.76 14.83 -13.17
CA GLN A 248 -6.05 14.25 -14.47
C GLN A 248 -4.78 14.16 -15.33
N LYS A 249 -3.96 15.23 -15.32
CA LYS A 249 -2.69 15.30 -16.05
C LYS A 249 -1.78 16.41 -15.52
N VAL A 250 -0.48 16.27 -15.82
CA VAL A 250 0.51 17.33 -15.70
C VAL A 250 0.43 18.24 -16.93
N LEU A 251 0.54 19.55 -16.70
CA LEU A 251 0.56 20.58 -17.74
C LEU A 251 2.01 20.95 -18.06
N PHE A 252 2.32 21.06 -19.35
CA PHE A 252 3.66 21.35 -19.85
C PHE A 252 3.69 22.59 -20.74
N ASP A 253 4.73 23.39 -20.57
CA ASP A 253 5.22 24.31 -21.59
C ASP A 253 6.20 23.56 -22.50
N ILE A 254 5.85 23.46 -23.78
CA ILE A 254 6.59 22.74 -24.82
C ILE A 254 7.25 23.67 -25.84
N SER A 255 7.27 24.98 -25.58
CA SER A 255 7.89 25.98 -26.48
C SER A 255 9.42 25.87 -26.52
N GLY A 256 10.03 25.34 -25.46
CA GLY A 256 11.49 25.19 -25.33
C GLY A 256 12.03 23.83 -25.80
N LYS A 257 13.36 23.71 -25.79
CA LYS A 257 14.08 22.46 -26.18
C LYS A 257 13.68 21.21 -25.39
N ARG A 258 13.22 21.39 -24.14
CA ARG A 258 12.74 20.32 -23.26
C ARG A 258 11.41 20.73 -22.66
N PRO A 259 10.40 19.84 -22.64
CA PRO A 259 9.15 20.10 -21.95
C PRO A 259 9.39 20.51 -20.50
N LYS A 260 8.70 21.56 -20.06
CA LYS A 260 8.81 22.10 -18.72
C LYS A 260 7.47 21.92 -18.02
N ALA A 261 7.44 21.18 -16.92
CA ALA A 261 6.24 21.06 -16.11
C ALA A 261 5.91 22.42 -15.47
N VAL A 262 4.66 22.86 -15.60
CA VAL A 262 4.20 24.19 -15.15
C VAL A 262 3.05 24.13 -14.17
N GLY A 263 2.23 23.08 -14.21
CA GLY A 263 1.08 22.93 -13.34
C GLY A 263 0.42 21.55 -13.48
N VAL A 264 -0.72 21.38 -12.85
CA VAL A 264 -1.55 20.18 -12.94
C VAL A 264 -3.01 20.57 -13.15
N LEU A 265 -3.73 19.76 -13.93
CA LEU A 265 -5.18 19.80 -14.05
C LEU A 265 -5.76 18.75 -13.12
N PHE A 266 -6.72 19.10 -12.27
CA PHE A 266 -7.39 18.17 -11.36
C PHE A 266 -8.90 18.41 -11.31
N LYS A 267 -9.63 17.38 -10.89
CA LYS A 267 -11.08 17.37 -10.72
C LYS A 267 -11.40 17.31 -9.22
N ASP A 268 -12.36 18.10 -8.76
CA ASP A 268 -12.86 18.06 -7.38
C ASP A 268 -13.95 16.99 -7.20
N GLU A 269 -14.45 16.85 -5.96
CA GLU A 269 -15.50 15.89 -5.61
C GLU A 269 -16.85 16.15 -6.29
N ASN A 270 -17.11 17.39 -6.74
CA ASN A 270 -18.32 17.80 -7.44
C ASN A 270 -18.19 17.64 -8.97
N GLY A 271 -16.96 17.36 -9.42
CA GLY A 271 -16.61 17.15 -10.79
C GLY A 271 -16.15 18.39 -11.56
N ASN A 272 -15.96 19.52 -10.88
CA ASN A 272 -15.41 20.72 -11.49
C ASN A 272 -13.91 20.56 -11.73
N GLN A 273 -13.43 21.19 -12.81
CA GLN A 273 -12.01 21.20 -13.14
C GLN A 273 -11.30 22.42 -12.54
N HIS A 274 -10.09 22.18 -12.07
CA HIS A 274 -9.23 23.15 -11.42
C HIS A 274 -7.80 23.02 -11.96
N GLN A 275 -7.06 24.13 -11.95
CA GLN A 275 -5.64 24.15 -12.33
C GLN A 275 -4.80 24.75 -11.21
N ALA A 276 -3.72 24.06 -10.85
CA ALA A 276 -2.72 24.57 -9.91
C ALA A 276 -1.37 24.71 -10.60
N PHE A 277 -0.67 25.82 -10.37
CA PHE A 277 0.57 26.16 -11.06
C PHE A 277 1.77 26.27 -10.11
N LEU A 278 2.95 26.00 -10.65
CA LEU A 278 4.19 26.25 -9.94
C LEU A 278 4.53 27.74 -9.92
N SER A 279 5.22 28.20 -8.86
CA SER A 279 5.81 29.54 -8.80
C SER A 279 6.81 29.76 -9.94
N ASN A 280 7.07 31.03 -10.28
CA ASN A 280 7.97 31.39 -11.39
C ASN A 280 9.44 31.00 -11.15
N SER A 281 9.79 30.51 -9.96
CA SER A 281 11.14 30.04 -9.68
C SER A 281 11.50 28.84 -10.57
N GLN A 282 12.69 28.91 -11.18
CA GLN A 282 13.21 27.86 -12.07
C GLN A 282 13.42 26.52 -11.35
N ARG A 283 13.59 26.55 -10.03
CA ARG A 283 13.85 25.36 -9.21
C ARG A 283 12.59 24.77 -8.58
N SER A 284 11.40 25.34 -8.84
CA SER A 284 10.12 24.82 -8.35
C SER A 284 9.75 23.57 -9.15
N GLU A 285 9.17 22.55 -8.53
CA GLU A 285 8.99 21.22 -9.14
C GLU A 285 7.60 20.64 -8.85
N ILE A 286 7.03 19.93 -9.83
CA ILE A 286 5.95 18.96 -9.59
C ILE A 286 6.61 17.63 -9.21
N ILE A 287 6.12 17.01 -8.15
CA ILE A 287 6.61 15.72 -7.67
C ILE A 287 5.46 14.71 -7.68
N LEU A 288 5.60 13.67 -8.50
CA LEU A 288 4.65 12.57 -8.55
C LEU A 288 4.98 11.55 -7.45
N SER A 289 4.01 11.27 -6.60
CA SER A 289 4.04 10.30 -5.51
C SER A 289 2.78 9.43 -5.50
N CYS A 290 2.25 9.14 -6.69
CA CYS A 290 1.00 8.41 -6.92
C CYS A 290 1.12 6.88 -6.75
N GLY A 291 2.31 6.39 -6.43
CA GLY A 291 2.61 4.97 -6.24
C GLY A 291 2.89 4.22 -7.55
N ALA A 292 3.29 2.96 -7.42
CA ALA A 292 3.75 2.11 -8.54
C ALA A 292 2.73 1.94 -9.67
N ILE A 293 1.42 2.07 -9.39
CA ILE A 293 0.38 2.03 -10.42
C ILE A 293 0.05 3.46 -10.91
N GLY A 294 -0.19 4.39 -9.98
CA GLY A 294 -0.68 5.72 -10.31
C GLY A 294 0.34 6.61 -11.02
N THR A 295 1.63 6.48 -10.72
CA THR A 295 2.67 7.34 -11.30
C THR A 295 2.93 7.05 -12.77
N PRO A 296 3.19 5.80 -13.22
CA PRO A 296 3.31 5.52 -14.65
C PRO A 296 2.00 5.83 -15.40
N GLN A 297 0.82 5.57 -14.80
CA GLN A 297 -0.46 6.00 -15.37
C GLN A 297 -0.50 7.52 -15.59
N MET A 298 -0.09 8.31 -14.59
CA MET A 298 -0.08 9.77 -14.67
C MET A 298 0.88 10.28 -15.75
N LEU A 299 2.07 9.68 -15.90
CA LEU A 299 3.00 10.04 -16.98
C LEU A 299 2.38 9.77 -18.36
N LEU A 300 1.78 8.59 -18.54
CA LEU A 300 1.14 8.20 -19.81
C LEU A 300 -0.02 9.16 -20.15
N LEU A 301 -0.92 9.43 -19.20
CA LEU A 301 -2.03 10.38 -19.39
C LEU A 301 -1.58 11.83 -19.64
N SER A 302 -0.35 12.16 -19.22
CA SER A 302 0.26 13.47 -19.44
C SER A 302 1.13 13.52 -20.71
N GLY A 303 1.13 12.48 -21.53
CA GLY A 303 1.85 12.44 -22.81
C GLY A 303 3.34 12.05 -22.71
N ILE A 304 3.79 11.48 -21.60
CA ILE A 304 5.15 10.96 -21.43
C ILE A 304 5.12 9.43 -21.42
N GLY A 305 5.63 8.79 -22.48
CA GLY A 305 5.59 7.32 -22.59
C GLY A 305 5.93 6.76 -23.96
N PRO A 306 5.68 5.45 -24.21
CA PRO A 306 5.86 4.85 -25.53
C PRO A 306 4.97 5.54 -26.57
N LYS A 307 5.55 5.97 -27.70
CA LYS A 307 4.87 6.81 -28.69
C LYS A 307 3.62 6.12 -29.23
N ASP A 308 3.77 4.87 -29.65
CA ASP A 308 2.70 4.07 -30.24
C ASP A 308 1.51 3.87 -29.28
N GLU A 309 1.77 3.69 -27.98
CA GLU A 309 0.69 3.55 -26.99
C GLU A 309 -0.05 4.86 -26.75
N LEU A 310 0.67 5.99 -26.73
CA LEU A 310 0.05 7.32 -26.59
C LEU A 310 -0.81 7.65 -27.81
N GLU A 311 -0.31 7.38 -29.02
CA GLU A 311 -1.03 7.58 -30.28
C GLU A 311 -2.26 6.67 -30.38
N GLU A 312 -2.15 5.40 -29.98
CA GLU A 312 -3.29 4.46 -29.86
C GLU A 312 -4.41 5.03 -28.99
N LYS A 313 -4.06 5.72 -27.90
CA LYS A 313 -5.01 6.35 -26.96
C LYS A 313 -5.36 7.79 -27.32
N LYS A 314 -4.90 8.31 -28.47
CA LYS A 314 -5.11 9.70 -28.91
C LYS A 314 -4.62 10.74 -27.90
N ILE A 315 -3.55 10.42 -27.17
CA ILE A 315 -2.87 11.31 -26.24
C ILE A 315 -1.74 12.01 -26.98
N SER A 316 -1.70 13.35 -26.94
CA SER A 316 -0.60 14.12 -27.52
C SER A 316 0.73 13.75 -26.86
N VAL A 317 1.73 13.43 -27.68
CA VAL A 317 3.06 13.03 -27.21
C VAL A 317 3.85 14.27 -26.80
N VAL A 318 4.08 14.41 -25.49
CA VAL A 318 4.96 15.44 -24.90
C VAL A 318 6.42 14.97 -24.94
N LEU A 319 6.66 13.71 -24.60
CA LEU A 319 7.99 13.10 -24.65
C LEU A 319 7.88 11.59 -24.88
N HIS A 320 8.58 11.10 -25.90
CA HIS A 320 8.76 9.67 -26.08
C HIS A 320 9.70 9.08 -25.03
N ASN A 321 9.19 8.18 -24.19
CA ASN A 321 9.99 7.32 -23.32
C ASN A 321 9.41 5.91 -23.28
N LYS A 322 10.05 4.98 -24.00
CA LYS A 322 9.62 3.57 -24.13
C LYS A 322 9.61 2.77 -22.83
N PHE A 323 10.19 3.28 -21.74
CA PHE A 323 10.33 2.57 -20.47
C PHE A 323 9.25 2.91 -19.43
N VAL A 324 8.44 3.94 -19.66
CA VAL A 324 7.30 4.24 -18.77
C VAL A 324 6.33 3.07 -18.76
N GLY A 325 5.97 2.61 -17.56
CA GLY A 325 5.12 1.44 -17.35
C GLY A 325 5.82 0.09 -17.58
N LYS A 326 7.13 0.05 -17.91
CA LYS A 326 7.86 -1.22 -18.08
C LYS A 326 8.57 -1.68 -16.81
N GLY A 327 8.77 -2.98 -16.70
CA GLY A 327 9.45 -3.60 -15.56
C GLY A 327 8.62 -3.54 -14.29
N MET A 328 7.30 -3.69 -14.40
CA MET A 328 6.43 -3.84 -13.23
C MET A 328 6.77 -5.16 -12.53
N ALA A 329 7.03 -5.12 -11.23
CA ALA A 329 7.30 -6.30 -10.44
C ALA A 329 6.33 -6.37 -9.28
N ASP A 330 5.89 -7.57 -8.91
CA ASP A 330 5.20 -7.83 -7.66
C ASP A 330 5.82 -9.06 -7.02
N ASN A 331 6.03 -9.00 -5.71
CA ASN A 331 6.59 -10.13 -4.97
C ASN A 331 5.50 -11.21 -4.88
N PRO A 332 5.70 -12.39 -5.50
CA PRO A 332 4.77 -13.50 -5.36
C PRO A 332 4.67 -13.90 -3.89
N MET A 333 3.44 -14.21 -3.48
CA MET A 333 3.16 -14.81 -2.19
C MET A 333 2.30 -16.06 -2.35
N ASN A 334 2.64 -17.08 -1.59
CA ASN A 334 1.86 -18.28 -1.43
C ASN A 334 1.56 -18.49 0.06
N THR A 335 0.44 -19.14 0.38
CA THR A 335 0.01 -19.28 1.76
C THR A 335 -0.38 -20.71 2.08
N ILE A 336 -0.08 -21.12 3.31
CA ILE A 336 -0.60 -22.35 3.90
C ILE A 336 -1.59 -21.96 4.99
N PHE A 337 -2.84 -22.41 4.83
CA PHE A 337 -3.86 -22.26 5.86
C PHE A 337 -3.71 -23.33 6.94
N VAL A 338 -3.64 -22.90 8.19
CA VAL A 338 -3.50 -23.77 9.36
C VAL A 338 -4.79 -23.71 10.18
N PRO A 339 -5.61 -24.76 10.17
CA PRO A 339 -6.84 -24.80 10.96
C PRO A 339 -6.52 -24.94 12.45
N PHE A 340 -7.28 -24.24 13.28
CA PHE A 340 -7.11 -24.25 14.73
C PHE A 340 -8.14 -25.11 15.45
N LYS A 341 -7.70 -25.83 16.48
CA LYS A 341 -8.55 -26.60 17.41
C LYS A 341 -9.52 -25.70 18.19
N ARG A 342 -9.17 -24.43 18.38
CA ARG A 342 -9.96 -23.41 19.08
C ARG A 342 -9.73 -22.02 18.48
N PRO A 343 -10.68 -21.08 18.64
CA PRO A 343 -10.44 -19.69 18.26
C PRO A 343 -9.20 -19.12 18.95
N VAL A 344 -8.47 -18.27 18.24
CA VAL A 344 -7.28 -17.58 18.76
C VAL A 344 -7.41 -16.09 18.53
N GLN A 345 -6.63 -15.30 19.27
CA GLN A 345 -6.57 -13.86 19.08
C GLN A 345 -6.12 -13.51 17.65
N GLN A 346 -6.76 -12.50 17.06
CA GLN A 346 -6.30 -11.94 15.79
C GLN A 346 -4.87 -11.40 15.93
N SER A 347 -3.99 -11.82 15.03
CA SER A 347 -2.67 -11.21 14.87
C SER A 347 -2.40 -11.00 13.38
N LEU A 348 -1.98 -9.80 13.03
CA LEU A 348 -1.33 -9.54 11.74
C LEU A 348 0.16 -9.91 11.87
N ILE A 349 0.96 -9.57 10.86
CA ILE A 349 2.37 -9.94 10.81
C ILE A 349 3.13 -9.26 11.96
N GLN A 350 3.85 -10.07 12.75
CA GLN A 350 4.71 -9.61 13.85
C GLN A 350 6.08 -10.33 13.83
N THR A 351 6.10 -11.58 13.39
CA THR A 351 7.31 -12.40 13.19
C THR A 351 7.64 -12.50 11.71
N VAL A 352 8.94 -12.50 11.40
CA VAL A 352 9.44 -12.91 10.08
C VAL A 352 10.69 -13.77 10.20
N GLY A 353 10.77 -14.82 9.38
CA GLY A 353 12.00 -15.55 9.07
C GLY A 353 12.58 -15.08 7.73
N ILE A 354 13.76 -14.47 7.75
CA ILE A 354 14.46 -13.99 6.56
C ILE A 354 15.51 -15.03 6.19
N THR A 355 15.30 -15.77 5.10
CA THR A 355 16.16 -16.90 4.71
C THR A 355 17.26 -16.49 3.72
N LYS A 356 18.33 -17.30 3.61
CA LYS A 356 19.38 -17.15 2.58
C LYS A 356 18.91 -17.56 1.18
N MET A 357 17.79 -18.28 1.08
CA MET A 357 17.21 -18.73 -0.18
C MET A 357 16.46 -17.61 -0.93
N GLY A 358 16.32 -16.42 -0.32
CA GLY A 358 15.54 -15.33 -0.89
C GLY A 358 14.04 -15.55 -0.75
N VAL A 359 13.63 -16.21 0.33
CA VAL A 359 12.24 -16.42 0.76
C VAL A 359 12.07 -15.84 2.16
N TYR A 360 10.99 -15.10 2.39
CA TYR A 360 10.63 -14.60 3.71
C TYR A 360 9.35 -15.30 4.19
N ILE A 361 9.38 -15.82 5.42
CA ILE A 361 8.23 -16.49 6.02
C ILE A 361 7.61 -15.57 7.08
N GLU A 362 6.36 -15.21 6.89
CA GLU A 362 5.54 -14.39 7.79
C GLU A 362 4.33 -15.20 8.26
N ALA A 363 3.58 -14.69 9.23
CA ALA A 363 2.37 -15.35 9.69
C ALA A 363 1.28 -14.38 10.12
N SER A 364 0.03 -14.82 10.04
CA SER A 364 -1.14 -14.14 10.60
C SER A 364 -2.14 -15.14 11.17
N SER A 365 -3.03 -14.71 12.06
CA SER A 365 -3.99 -15.58 12.73
C SER A 365 -5.30 -14.87 13.06
N GLY A 366 -6.34 -15.66 13.32
CA GLY A 366 -7.49 -15.22 14.08
C GLY A 366 -8.37 -14.22 13.33
N PHE A 367 -8.62 -14.46 12.05
CA PHE A 367 -9.62 -13.73 11.25
C PHE A 367 -11.08 -14.10 11.60
N GLY A 368 -11.29 -14.61 12.83
CA GLY A 368 -12.56 -15.13 13.29
C GLY A 368 -13.60 -14.03 13.49
N GLN A 369 -14.84 -14.34 13.16
CA GLN A 369 -15.99 -13.49 13.45
C GLN A 369 -16.24 -13.41 14.96
N SER A 370 -16.34 -12.19 15.51
CA SER A 370 -16.89 -11.97 16.84
C SER A 370 -18.41 -11.75 16.74
N LYS A 371 -19.18 -11.95 17.83
CA LYS A 371 -20.61 -11.55 17.86
C LYS A 371 -20.83 -10.06 17.55
N ASN A 372 -19.79 -9.24 17.75
CA ASN A 372 -19.76 -7.80 17.47
C ASN A 372 -19.15 -7.47 16.09
N SER A 373 -18.76 -8.48 15.31
CA SER A 373 -18.45 -8.32 13.88
C SER A 373 -19.80 -8.25 13.16
N ILE A 374 -20.50 -7.13 13.38
CA ILE A 374 -21.84 -6.83 12.88
C ILE A 374 -21.82 -7.13 11.37
N GLN A 375 -22.51 -8.19 10.96
CA GLN A 375 -22.80 -8.58 9.58
C GLN A 375 -21.62 -8.41 8.60
N CYS A 376 -20.64 -9.32 8.59
CA CYS A 376 -19.55 -9.23 7.62
C CYS A 376 -19.76 -10.12 6.40
N HIS A 377 -20.21 -9.48 5.31
CA HIS A 377 -19.85 -9.88 3.96
C HIS A 377 -18.34 -9.74 3.80
N HIS A 378 -17.58 -10.84 3.72
CA HIS A 378 -16.12 -10.79 3.57
C HIS A 378 -15.65 -10.42 2.14
N GLY A 379 -16.56 -9.85 1.33
CA GLY A 379 -16.29 -9.30 0.00
C GLY A 379 -15.50 -10.24 -0.90
N ILE A 380 -14.55 -9.67 -1.65
CA ILE A 380 -13.74 -10.37 -2.66
C ILE A 380 -12.44 -10.98 -2.10
N MET A 381 -12.17 -10.84 -0.80
CA MET A 381 -10.89 -11.23 -0.18
C MET A 381 -10.98 -12.35 0.87
N SER A 382 -12.16 -12.91 1.06
CA SER A 382 -12.34 -14.05 1.96
C SER A 382 -11.89 -15.36 1.34
N ALA A 383 -11.55 -16.37 2.15
CA ALA A 383 -11.37 -17.76 1.69
C ALA A 383 -12.56 -18.27 0.82
N GLU A 384 -13.71 -17.60 0.95
CA GLU A 384 -14.92 -17.71 0.14
C GLU A 384 -14.69 -17.44 -1.36
N ILE A 385 -13.72 -16.60 -1.75
CA ILE A 385 -13.43 -16.26 -3.16
C ILE A 385 -12.54 -17.30 -3.82
N GLY A 386 -11.86 -18.13 -3.02
CA GLY A 386 -11.25 -19.33 -3.55
C GLY A 386 -12.23 -20.33 -4.16
N GLN A 387 -13.54 -20.11 -3.99
CA GLN A 387 -14.58 -20.81 -4.74
C GLN A 387 -14.99 -20.11 -6.05
N LEU A 388 -14.69 -18.82 -6.30
CA LEU A 388 -14.91 -18.23 -7.65
C LEU A 388 -14.02 -18.88 -8.71
N SER A 389 -12.88 -19.44 -8.31
CA SER A 389 -12.00 -20.18 -9.21
C SER A 389 -12.59 -21.51 -9.69
N THR A 390 -13.65 -22.05 -9.06
CA THR A 390 -14.34 -23.27 -9.53
C THR A 390 -15.23 -23.00 -10.72
N ILE A 391 -15.60 -21.73 -10.97
CA ILE A 391 -16.29 -21.33 -12.20
C ILE A 391 -15.24 -21.31 -13.32
N PRO A 392 -15.44 -22.02 -14.44
CA PRO A 392 -14.53 -22.01 -15.58
C PRO A 392 -14.28 -20.58 -16.10
N PRO A 393 -13.07 -20.20 -16.51
CA PRO A 393 -12.75 -18.82 -16.92
C PRO A 393 -13.70 -18.22 -17.97
N LYS A 394 -14.14 -19.02 -18.96
CA LYS A 394 -15.09 -18.61 -20.00
C LYS A 394 -16.50 -18.28 -19.48
N GLN A 395 -16.82 -18.71 -18.27
CA GLN A 395 -18.14 -18.57 -17.63
C GLN A 395 -18.15 -17.53 -16.50
N ARG A 396 -17.01 -16.86 -16.24
CA ARG A 396 -16.88 -15.81 -15.22
C ARG A 396 -17.35 -14.45 -15.74
N THR A 397 -18.59 -14.36 -16.19
CA THR A 397 -19.18 -13.06 -16.56
C THR A 397 -19.37 -12.18 -15.32
N PRO A 398 -19.41 -10.84 -15.45
CA PRO A 398 -19.74 -9.94 -14.35
C PRO A 398 -21.01 -10.35 -13.59
N GLU A 399 -22.03 -10.82 -14.31
CA GLU A 399 -23.30 -11.29 -13.78
C GLU A 399 -23.14 -12.59 -12.97
N ALA A 400 -22.34 -13.55 -13.45
CA ALA A 400 -22.07 -14.80 -12.75
C ALA A 400 -21.30 -14.55 -11.45
N ILE A 401 -20.34 -13.63 -11.47
CA ILE A 401 -19.59 -13.19 -10.28
C ILE A 401 -20.54 -12.50 -9.28
N GLN A 402 -21.42 -11.61 -9.74
CA GLN A 402 -22.40 -10.92 -8.89
C GLN A 402 -23.48 -11.87 -8.34
N ALA A 403 -23.89 -12.87 -9.11
CA ALA A 403 -24.84 -13.90 -8.66
C ALA A 403 -24.19 -14.83 -7.62
N TYR A 404 -22.91 -15.18 -7.78
CA TYR A 404 -22.15 -15.90 -6.77
C TYR A 404 -22.04 -15.08 -5.48
N ILE A 405 -21.71 -13.79 -5.58
CA ILE A 405 -21.67 -12.87 -4.43
C ILE A 405 -23.00 -12.81 -3.66
N ARG A 406 -24.15 -12.90 -4.35
CA ARG A 406 -25.48 -12.87 -3.72
C ARG A 406 -25.87 -14.16 -2.98
N ARG A 407 -25.30 -15.32 -3.33
CA ARG A 407 -25.62 -16.63 -2.71
C ARG A 407 -24.81 -16.95 -1.44
N LYS A 408 -23.99 -16.00 -0.96
CA LYS A 408 -22.93 -16.14 0.07
C LYS A 408 -23.36 -16.29 1.55
N LYS A 409 -24.55 -16.81 1.88
CA LYS A 409 -24.99 -16.88 3.29
C LYS A 409 -24.49 -18.10 4.10
N ASP A 410 -23.80 -19.06 3.46
CA ASP A 410 -23.67 -20.42 4.02
C ASP A 410 -22.23 -20.91 4.27
N ILE A 411 -21.23 -20.03 4.41
CA ILE A 411 -19.85 -20.49 4.64
C ILE A 411 -19.64 -20.79 6.13
N PRO A 412 -19.24 -22.02 6.50
CA PRO A 412 -19.14 -22.42 7.90
C PRO A 412 -18.15 -21.54 8.66
N HIS A 413 -18.53 -21.14 9.88
CA HIS A 413 -17.70 -20.34 10.78
C HIS A 413 -16.31 -20.99 11.03
N GLU A 414 -16.23 -22.31 10.93
CA GLU A 414 -15.03 -23.14 11.01
C GLU A 414 -13.97 -22.78 9.96
N ALA A 415 -14.36 -22.27 8.78
CA ALA A 415 -13.43 -21.83 7.74
C ALA A 415 -12.57 -20.63 8.16
N PHE A 416 -12.97 -19.91 9.21
CA PHE A 416 -12.26 -18.74 9.76
C PHE A 416 -11.51 -19.04 11.05
N LYS A 417 -11.57 -20.28 11.55
CA LYS A 417 -10.85 -20.75 12.73
C LYS A 417 -9.46 -21.22 12.31
N GLY A 418 -8.59 -20.29 11.94
CA GLY A 418 -7.24 -20.62 11.50
C GLY A 418 -6.29 -19.44 11.41
N GLY A 419 -5.08 -19.76 10.96
CA GLY A 419 -4.05 -18.80 10.63
C GLY A 419 -3.40 -19.14 9.30
N PHE A 420 -2.56 -18.24 8.83
CA PHE A 420 -1.82 -18.41 7.59
C PHE A 420 -0.34 -18.32 7.88
N ILE A 421 0.42 -19.23 7.28
CA ILE A 421 1.86 -19.07 7.04
C ILE A 421 2.00 -18.50 5.64
N LEU A 422 2.68 -17.36 5.52
CA LEU A 422 2.82 -16.60 4.29
C LEU A 422 4.26 -16.73 3.82
N GLU A 423 4.44 -17.22 2.61
CA GLU A 423 5.72 -17.29 1.93
C GLU A 423 5.80 -16.12 0.96
N LYS A 424 6.82 -15.27 1.09
CA LYS A 424 7.11 -14.16 0.16
C LYS A 424 8.44 -14.42 -0.53
N ILE A 425 8.43 -14.38 -1.86
CA ILE A 425 9.65 -14.41 -2.65
C ILE A 425 10.30 -13.02 -2.67
N ALA A 426 11.55 -12.93 -2.24
CA ALA A 426 12.33 -11.71 -2.29
C ALA A 426 12.84 -11.44 -3.70
N ASN A 427 12.84 -10.19 -4.17
CA ASN A 427 13.43 -9.78 -5.45
C ASN A 427 13.03 -10.73 -6.61
N PRO A 428 11.75 -10.78 -7.00
CA PRO A 428 11.32 -11.59 -8.14
C PRO A 428 12.10 -11.17 -9.39
N ILE A 429 12.50 -12.15 -10.19
CA ILE A 429 13.18 -11.90 -11.47
C ILE A 429 12.13 -11.61 -12.56
N SER A 430 10.97 -12.24 -12.43
CA SER A 430 9.83 -12.02 -13.29
C SER A 430 9.35 -10.57 -13.18
N THR A 431 9.21 -9.92 -14.33
CA THR A 431 8.65 -8.58 -14.45
C THR A 431 7.69 -8.52 -15.62
N GLY A 432 6.79 -7.56 -15.60
CA GLY A 432 5.87 -7.26 -16.70
C GLY A 432 5.75 -5.77 -16.95
N GLN A 433 4.52 -5.32 -17.18
CA GLN A 433 4.24 -3.97 -17.68
C GLN A 433 2.88 -3.46 -17.24
N LEU A 434 2.74 -2.15 -17.28
CA LEU A 434 1.50 -1.39 -17.11
C LEU A 434 1.18 -0.70 -18.43
N ARG A 435 -0.08 -0.74 -18.85
CA ARG A 435 -0.60 -0.05 -20.03
C ARG A 435 -1.91 0.66 -19.73
N LEU A 436 -2.19 1.76 -20.43
CA LEU A 436 -3.50 2.41 -20.34
C LEU A 436 -4.58 1.53 -20.97
N ILE A 437 -5.72 1.41 -20.30
CA ILE A 437 -6.96 0.84 -20.88
C ILE A 437 -7.80 1.97 -21.48
N SER A 438 -7.96 3.06 -20.74
CA SER A 438 -8.69 4.26 -21.13
C SER A 438 -7.89 5.54 -20.82
N THR A 439 -8.42 6.69 -21.21
CA THR A 439 -7.90 8.02 -20.86
C THR A 439 -8.51 8.58 -19.58
N ASN A 440 -9.43 7.85 -18.93
CA ASN A 440 -10.00 8.24 -17.66
C ASN A 440 -9.07 7.80 -16.51
N VAL A 441 -8.57 8.76 -15.73
CA VAL A 441 -7.61 8.49 -14.64
C VAL A 441 -8.20 7.66 -13.49
N GLU A 442 -9.53 7.67 -13.33
CA GLU A 442 -10.20 6.88 -12.29
C GLU A 442 -10.16 5.37 -12.59
N ASP A 443 -10.06 5.02 -13.87
CA ASP A 443 -9.97 3.63 -14.30
C ASP A 443 -8.61 3.05 -13.90
N ASN A 444 -8.58 1.78 -13.49
CA ASN A 444 -7.31 1.10 -13.30
C ASN A 444 -6.66 0.83 -14.67
N PRO A 445 -5.34 1.04 -14.81
CA PRO A 445 -4.62 0.58 -15.99
C PRO A 445 -4.54 -0.96 -16.01
N SER A 446 -4.21 -1.52 -17.17
CA SER A 446 -3.88 -2.95 -17.29
C SER A 446 -2.49 -3.18 -16.73
N VAL A 447 -2.31 -4.22 -15.90
CA VAL A 447 -1.03 -4.53 -15.25
C VAL A 447 -0.73 -6.01 -15.34
N THR A 448 0.46 -6.36 -15.83
CA THR A 448 1.00 -7.71 -15.88
C THR A 448 2.24 -7.78 -15.02
N PHE A 449 2.37 -8.80 -14.17
CA PHE A 449 3.58 -9.05 -13.38
C PHE A 449 4.37 -10.28 -13.86
N ASN A 450 3.72 -11.18 -14.60
CA ASN A 450 4.29 -12.43 -15.08
C ASN A 450 4.76 -13.35 -13.94
N TYR A 451 3.93 -13.55 -12.90
CA TYR A 451 4.28 -14.40 -11.76
C TYR A 451 4.84 -15.76 -12.24
N PHE A 452 5.99 -16.16 -11.68
CA PHE A 452 6.67 -17.41 -12.00
C PHE A 452 7.11 -17.62 -13.46
N LYS A 453 7.14 -16.57 -14.29
CA LYS A 453 7.70 -16.66 -15.64
C LYS A 453 9.17 -17.09 -15.62
N HIS A 454 9.94 -16.63 -14.63
CA HIS A 454 11.30 -17.09 -14.43
C HIS A 454 11.34 -18.33 -13.53
N PRO A 455 11.98 -19.46 -13.93
CA PRO A 455 11.92 -20.72 -13.20
C PRO A 455 12.51 -20.64 -11.79
N ARG A 456 13.51 -19.78 -11.56
CA ARG A 456 14.07 -19.55 -10.22
C ARG A 456 13.10 -18.88 -9.25
N ASP A 457 12.11 -18.12 -9.73
CA ASP A 457 11.06 -17.63 -8.84
C ASP A 457 10.20 -18.81 -8.39
N LEU A 458 9.80 -19.69 -9.31
CA LEU A 458 9.00 -20.86 -8.99
C LEU A 458 9.71 -21.81 -8.02
N GLN A 459 11.00 -22.10 -8.26
CA GLN A 459 11.79 -22.95 -7.38
C GLN A 459 11.86 -22.41 -5.94
N ARG A 460 12.00 -21.08 -5.78
CA ARG A 460 12.02 -20.44 -4.46
C ARG A 460 10.68 -20.58 -3.75
N CYS A 461 9.55 -20.45 -4.45
CA CYS A 461 8.24 -20.74 -3.88
C CYS A 461 8.17 -22.19 -3.39
N VAL A 462 8.59 -23.15 -4.21
CA VAL A 462 8.57 -24.57 -3.84
C VAL A 462 9.37 -24.83 -2.56
N ASP A 463 10.57 -24.25 -2.46
CA ASP A 463 11.41 -24.42 -1.29
C ASP A 463 10.81 -23.73 -0.05
N GLY A 464 10.18 -22.58 -0.23
CA GLY A 464 9.46 -21.85 0.81
C GLY A 464 8.23 -22.59 1.34
N ILE A 465 7.40 -23.14 0.46
CA ILE A 465 6.25 -23.97 0.83
C ILE A 465 6.70 -25.27 1.51
N ARG A 466 7.79 -25.88 1.06
CA ARG A 466 8.37 -27.04 1.75
C ARG A 466 8.80 -26.69 3.18
N MET A 467 9.39 -25.52 3.40
CA MET A 467 9.73 -25.04 4.73
C MET A 467 8.47 -24.79 5.58
N ALA A 468 7.49 -24.06 5.05
CA ALA A 468 6.23 -23.76 5.74
C ALA A 468 5.47 -25.04 6.14
N THR A 469 5.46 -26.06 5.30
CA THR A 469 4.92 -27.38 5.61
C THR A 469 5.64 -28.03 6.80
N LYS A 470 6.98 -28.02 6.81
CA LYS A 470 7.76 -28.54 7.95
C LYS A 470 7.51 -27.75 9.23
N MET A 471 7.24 -26.44 9.14
CA MET A 471 6.91 -25.63 10.33
C MET A 471 5.62 -26.11 10.98
N VAL A 472 4.58 -26.34 10.19
CA VAL A 472 3.27 -26.79 10.70
C VAL A 472 3.34 -28.20 11.33
N GLN A 473 4.31 -29.01 10.91
CA GLN A 473 4.60 -30.33 11.48
C GLN A 473 5.42 -30.28 12.78
N SER A 474 5.97 -29.13 13.17
CA SER A 474 6.76 -29.01 14.40
C SER A 474 5.89 -29.15 15.66
N GLU A 475 6.48 -29.62 16.76
CA GLU A 475 5.80 -29.79 18.05
C GLU A 475 5.19 -28.49 18.59
N HIS A 476 5.76 -27.33 18.23
CA HIS A 476 5.24 -26.01 18.62
C HIS A 476 3.79 -25.77 18.14
N PHE A 477 3.40 -26.40 17.02
CA PHE A 477 2.06 -26.25 16.44
C PHE A 477 1.01 -27.20 17.04
N ARG A 478 1.40 -28.14 17.91
CA ARG A 478 0.50 -29.16 18.48
C ARG A 478 -0.70 -28.59 19.24
N ASN A 479 -0.52 -27.41 19.85
CA ASN A 479 -1.60 -26.68 20.55
C ASN A 479 -2.59 -26.00 19.59
N PHE A 480 -2.20 -25.79 18.33
CA PHE A 480 -3.01 -25.15 17.31
C PHE A 480 -3.69 -26.18 16.41
N THR A 481 -2.95 -27.17 15.90
CA THR A 481 -3.46 -28.12 14.89
C THR A 481 -2.97 -29.55 15.13
N GLN A 482 -3.38 -30.50 14.29
CA GLN A 482 -2.81 -31.86 14.27
C GLN A 482 -1.55 -31.85 13.41
N CYS A 483 -0.48 -32.47 13.90
CA CYS A 483 0.86 -32.39 13.30
C CYS A 483 1.27 -33.72 12.63
N ASP A 484 0.35 -34.38 11.91
CA ASP A 484 0.67 -35.60 11.15
C ASP A 484 0.74 -35.36 9.62
N LYS A 485 1.34 -36.32 8.90
CA LYS A 485 1.56 -36.23 7.45
C LYS A 485 0.25 -36.18 6.66
N GLN A 486 -0.76 -36.95 7.07
CA GLN A 486 -2.07 -36.97 6.42
C GLN A 486 -2.78 -35.60 6.55
N THR A 487 -2.59 -34.92 7.68
CA THR A 487 -3.08 -33.58 7.94
C THR A 487 -2.37 -32.54 7.06
N THR A 488 -1.09 -32.75 6.75
CA THR A 488 -0.34 -31.86 5.86
C THR A 488 -0.90 -31.85 4.43
N ASP A 489 -1.13 -33.03 3.85
CA ASP A 489 -1.71 -33.13 2.50
C ASP A 489 -3.12 -32.52 2.47
N LYS A 490 -3.90 -32.74 3.54
CA LYS A 490 -5.21 -32.11 3.72
C LYS A 490 -5.11 -30.59 3.80
N ILE A 491 -4.12 -30.06 4.51
CA ILE A 491 -3.86 -28.62 4.65
C ILE A 491 -3.50 -27.99 3.30
N LEU A 492 -2.65 -28.63 2.49
CA LEU A 492 -2.31 -28.13 1.16
C LEU A 492 -3.54 -28.12 0.24
N ASN A 493 -4.33 -29.19 0.24
CA ASN A 493 -5.58 -29.25 -0.52
C ASN A 493 -6.57 -28.16 -0.08
N MET A 494 -6.76 -27.97 1.23
CA MET A 494 -7.57 -26.90 1.79
C MET A 494 -7.06 -25.52 1.37
N SER A 495 -5.75 -25.33 1.32
CA SER A 495 -5.12 -24.06 0.93
C SER A 495 -5.38 -23.73 -0.54
N VAL A 496 -5.37 -24.74 -1.45
CA VAL A 496 -5.76 -24.54 -2.85
C VAL A 496 -7.23 -24.12 -2.97
N SER A 497 -8.13 -24.78 -2.24
CA SER A 497 -9.56 -24.44 -2.25
C SER A 497 -9.85 -23.07 -1.63
N ALA A 498 -9.13 -22.70 -0.56
CA ALA A 498 -9.29 -21.42 0.12
C ALA A 498 -8.60 -20.25 -0.61
N ASN A 499 -7.70 -20.53 -1.57
CA ASN A 499 -6.88 -19.49 -2.19
C ASN A 499 -7.69 -18.53 -3.06
N VAL A 500 -7.47 -17.24 -2.84
CA VAL A 500 -8.24 -16.14 -3.42
C VAL A 500 -7.55 -15.55 -4.66
N ASN A 501 -7.65 -16.25 -5.79
CA ASN A 501 -7.22 -15.75 -7.09
C ASN A 501 -8.16 -16.23 -8.22
N LEU A 502 -7.94 -15.72 -9.43
CA LEU A 502 -8.64 -16.16 -10.65
C LEU A 502 -7.76 -17.03 -11.54
N VAL A 503 -6.62 -17.51 -11.05
CA VAL A 503 -5.74 -18.42 -11.79
C VAL A 503 -6.47 -19.76 -11.97
N PRO A 504 -6.44 -20.38 -13.17
CA PRO A 504 -6.97 -21.72 -13.36
C PRO A 504 -6.30 -22.72 -12.41
N LYS A 505 -7.10 -23.43 -11.61
CA LYS A 505 -6.59 -24.39 -10.61
C LYS A 505 -6.59 -25.80 -11.17
N HIS A 506 -5.55 -26.56 -10.86
CA HIS A 506 -5.35 -27.95 -11.23
C HIS A 506 -5.45 -28.81 -9.96
N THR A 507 -6.66 -28.89 -9.41
CA THR A 507 -6.93 -29.50 -8.08
C THR A 507 -6.56 -30.98 -7.98
N ASN A 508 -6.34 -31.66 -9.10
CA ASN A 508 -5.93 -33.07 -9.15
C ASN A 508 -4.39 -33.25 -9.07
N ASP A 509 -3.61 -32.17 -9.13
CA ASP A 509 -2.13 -32.20 -9.17
C ASP A 509 -1.48 -31.53 -7.95
N THR A 510 -2.15 -31.54 -6.79
CA THR A 510 -1.61 -30.96 -5.55
C THR A 510 -0.41 -31.70 -4.98
N LYS A 511 -0.05 -32.87 -5.55
CA LYS A 511 1.20 -33.58 -5.25
C LYS A 511 2.42 -32.80 -5.74
N SER A 512 2.28 -31.98 -6.78
CA SER A 512 3.33 -31.11 -7.28
C SER A 512 3.33 -29.77 -6.53
N LEU A 513 4.38 -29.50 -5.75
CA LEU A 513 4.55 -28.19 -5.10
C LEU A 513 4.72 -27.05 -6.13
N GLU A 514 5.23 -27.35 -7.33
CA GLU A 514 5.29 -26.37 -8.42
C GLU A 514 3.90 -25.97 -8.87
N GLN A 515 3.00 -26.95 -9.05
CA GLN A 515 1.63 -26.68 -9.46
C GLN A 515 0.86 -25.98 -8.34
N PHE A 516 1.07 -26.40 -7.08
CA PHE A 516 0.56 -25.68 -5.92
C PHE A 516 0.98 -24.21 -5.94
N CYS A 517 2.26 -23.91 -6.17
CA CYS A 517 2.77 -22.55 -6.24
C CYS A 517 2.08 -21.74 -7.33
N LYS A 518 1.94 -22.28 -8.55
CA LYS A 518 1.26 -21.62 -9.68
C LYS A 518 -0.21 -21.37 -9.39
N ASP A 519 -0.93 -22.38 -8.91
CA ASP A 519 -2.37 -22.33 -8.68
C ASP A 519 -2.77 -21.40 -7.52
N THR A 520 -1.89 -21.24 -6.53
CA THR A 520 -2.17 -20.50 -5.29
C THR A 520 -1.46 -19.16 -5.19
N VAL A 521 -0.83 -18.70 -6.27
CA VAL A 521 -0.13 -17.42 -6.24
C VAL A 521 -1.09 -16.28 -5.96
N ILE A 522 -0.71 -15.44 -5.00
CA ILE A 522 -1.35 -14.18 -4.70
C ILE A 522 -0.28 -13.09 -4.54
N THR A 523 -0.72 -11.85 -4.53
CA THR A 523 0.16 -10.71 -4.26
C THR A 523 0.40 -10.59 -2.75
N ILE A 524 1.60 -10.15 -2.34
CA ILE A 524 1.82 -9.61 -0.99
C ILE A 524 1.60 -8.09 -0.93
N TRP A 525 1.03 -7.52 -1.99
CA TRP A 525 0.77 -6.09 -2.18
C TRP A 525 2.04 -5.22 -2.12
N HIS A 526 3.19 -5.78 -2.49
CA HIS A 526 4.48 -5.09 -2.51
C HIS A 526 4.96 -4.81 -3.94
N TYR A 527 4.03 -4.61 -4.87
CA TYR A 527 4.33 -4.25 -6.25
C TYR A 527 5.07 -2.91 -6.37
N HIS A 528 5.96 -2.84 -7.34
CA HIS A 528 6.89 -1.74 -7.57
C HIS A 528 7.34 -1.67 -9.04
N GLY A 529 8.09 -0.63 -9.37
CA GLY A 529 8.59 -0.41 -10.72
C GLY A 529 7.63 0.38 -11.63
N GLY A 530 7.97 0.43 -12.92
CA GLY A 530 7.25 1.21 -13.94
C GLY A 530 7.86 2.58 -14.23
N CYS A 531 8.71 3.11 -13.35
CA CYS A 531 9.41 4.40 -13.53
C CYS A 531 10.88 4.32 -13.07
N HIS A 532 11.56 3.25 -13.45
CA HIS A 532 12.91 2.88 -12.98
C HIS A 532 13.98 3.97 -13.17
N VAL A 533 14.91 4.02 -12.21
CA VAL A 533 16.10 4.87 -12.26
C VAL A 533 16.98 4.48 -13.45
N GLY A 534 17.53 5.46 -14.16
CA GLY A 534 18.31 5.29 -15.38
C GLY A 534 17.48 5.02 -16.64
N LYS A 535 16.16 4.80 -16.52
CA LYS A 535 15.25 4.55 -17.65
C LYS A 535 14.19 5.65 -17.80
N VAL A 536 13.54 6.00 -16.70
CA VAL A 536 12.49 7.05 -16.65
C VAL A 536 12.96 8.25 -15.85
N VAL A 537 13.69 8.02 -14.76
CA VAL A 537 14.25 9.09 -13.93
C VAL A 537 15.77 8.99 -13.80
N ASN A 538 16.45 10.09 -13.50
CA ASN A 538 17.86 10.07 -13.14
C ASN A 538 18.08 9.67 -11.66
N ARG A 539 19.34 9.69 -11.18
CA ARG A 539 19.69 9.35 -9.78
C ARG A 539 19.17 10.36 -8.73
N ASP A 540 18.71 11.53 -9.16
CA ASP A 540 18.01 12.51 -8.31
C ASP A 540 16.48 12.40 -8.42
N TYR A 541 16.02 11.35 -9.10
CA TYR A 541 14.64 11.01 -9.40
C TYR A 541 13.89 12.03 -10.27
N LYS A 542 14.62 12.90 -10.96
CA LYS A 542 14.05 13.82 -11.96
C LYS A 542 13.74 13.06 -13.24
N VAL A 543 12.58 13.32 -13.83
CA VAL A 543 12.15 12.67 -15.08
C VAL A 543 13.12 13.04 -16.20
N LEU A 544 13.65 12.04 -16.90
CA LEU A 544 14.61 12.22 -17.97
C LEU A 544 13.98 12.99 -19.12
N GLY A 545 14.67 14.02 -19.63
CA GLY A 545 14.20 14.85 -20.74
C GLY A 545 13.15 15.91 -20.37
N VAL A 546 12.70 15.97 -19.11
CA VAL A 546 11.67 16.90 -18.65
C VAL A 546 12.20 17.79 -17.53
N ASN A 547 11.94 19.09 -17.64
CA ASN A 547 12.29 20.04 -16.58
C ASN A 547 11.17 20.12 -15.54
N ARG A 548 11.55 20.30 -14.26
CA ARG A 548 10.64 20.55 -13.12
C ARG A 548 9.66 19.42 -12.81
N LEU A 549 10.00 18.20 -13.17
CA LEU A 549 9.21 17.00 -12.86
C LEU A 549 10.08 15.94 -12.18
N ARG A 550 9.62 15.43 -11.04
CA ARG A 550 10.30 14.40 -10.24
C ARG A 550 9.32 13.31 -9.84
N ILE A 551 9.83 12.12 -9.53
CA ILE A 551 9.05 11.00 -8.99
C ILE A 551 9.62 10.57 -7.64
N VAL A 552 8.77 10.44 -6.62
CA VAL A 552 9.17 9.97 -5.29
C VAL A 552 8.11 9.00 -4.76
N ASP A 553 8.18 7.75 -5.17
CA ASP A 553 7.37 6.63 -4.66
C ASP A 553 7.97 5.28 -5.11
N GLY A 554 7.30 4.16 -4.80
CA GLY A 554 7.78 2.82 -5.14
C GLY A 554 7.89 2.50 -6.64
N SER A 555 7.43 3.37 -7.55
CA SER A 555 7.56 3.16 -9.00
C SER A 555 9.00 3.23 -9.49
N VAL A 556 9.91 3.86 -8.72
CA VAL A 556 11.32 4.01 -9.08
C VAL A 556 12.20 2.83 -8.65
N PHE A 557 11.63 1.87 -7.90
CA PHE A 557 12.39 0.74 -7.37
C PHE A 557 12.55 -0.37 -8.41
N ASP A 558 13.78 -0.84 -8.56
CA ASP A 558 14.11 -2.07 -9.31
C ASP A 558 13.87 -3.35 -8.49
N GLU A 559 13.83 -3.24 -7.16
CA GLU A 559 13.61 -4.37 -6.26
C GLU A 559 12.91 -3.93 -4.96
N SER A 560 12.28 -4.87 -4.26
CA SER A 560 11.68 -4.60 -2.96
C SER A 560 12.78 -4.34 -1.91
N PRO A 561 12.71 -3.26 -1.11
CA PRO A 561 13.81 -2.82 -0.25
C PRO A 561 14.14 -3.74 0.94
N GLY A 562 13.29 -4.73 1.20
CA GLY A 562 13.41 -5.67 2.32
C GLY A 562 12.15 -6.53 2.42
N THR A 563 11.77 -6.89 3.65
CA THR A 563 10.57 -7.69 3.88
C THR A 563 9.31 -6.93 3.52
N ASN A 564 9.19 -5.66 3.93
CA ASN A 564 8.02 -4.82 3.66
C ASN A 564 8.49 -3.41 3.29
N PRO A 565 7.95 -2.79 2.24
CA PRO A 565 8.50 -1.56 1.69
C PRO A 565 8.08 -0.30 2.46
N GLN A 566 7.04 -0.35 3.31
CA GLN A 566 6.42 0.86 3.83
C GLN A 566 7.37 1.78 4.60
N ALA A 567 8.26 1.22 5.42
CA ALA A 567 9.23 2.01 6.18
C ALA A 567 10.14 2.79 5.25
N THR A 568 10.66 2.10 4.23
CA THR A 568 11.55 2.67 3.22
C THR A 568 10.85 3.71 2.36
N VAL A 569 9.59 3.50 1.99
CA VAL A 569 8.83 4.47 1.17
C VAL A 569 8.51 5.74 1.98
N MET A 570 8.13 5.61 3.27
CA MET A 570 7.96 6.77 4.16
C MET A 570 9.27 7.51 4.39
N MET A 571 10.35 6.76 4.66
CA MET A 571 11.69 7.29 4.84
C MET A 571 12.17 8.02 3.57
N MET A 572 11.95 7.45 2.39
CA MET A 572 12.32 8.03 1.10
C MET A 572 11.63 9.38 0.86
N GLY A 573 10.34 9.51 1.20
CA GLY A 573 9.61 10.78 1.09
C GLY A 573 10.30 11.88 1.90
N ARG A 574 10.60 11.61 3.17
CA ARG A 574 11.36 12.54 4.02
C ARG A 574 12.79 12.78 3.50
N TYR A 575 13.51 11.72 3.17
CA TYR A 575 14.89 11.76 2.67
C TYR A 575 14.99 12.68 1.45
N MET A 576 14.09 12.52 0.48
CA MET A 576 14.07 13.34 -0.72
C MET A 576 13.69 14.80 -0.41
N GLY A 577 12.76 15.02 0.52
CA GLY A 577 12.47 16.37 1.03
C GLY A 577 13.72 17.04 1.60
N LEU A 578 14.45 16.35 2.49
CA LEU A 578 15.69 16.86 3.09
C LEU A 578 16.79 17.11 2.04
N LYS A 579 16.95 16.19 1.08
CA LYS A 579 17.88 16.35 -0.03
C LYS A 579 17.55 17.60 -0.85
N ILE A 580 16.29 17.80 -1.21
CA ILE A 580 15.83 18.99 -1.94
C ILE A 580 16.09 20.28 -1.15
N LEU A 581 15.80 20.29 0.15
CA LEU A 581 16.08 21.44 1.01
C LEU A 581 17.59 21.75 1.04
N ARG A 582 18.43 20.73 1.21
CA ARG A 582 19.89 20.87 1.20
C ARG A 582 20.40 21.40 -0.14
N ASP A 583 19.94 20.84 -1.25
CA ASP A 583 20.35 21.26 -2.60
C ASP A 583 19.94 22.71 -2.89
N ARG A 584 18.79 23.16 -2.35
CA ARG A 584 18.30 24.52 -2.56
C ARG A 584 18.91 25.56 -1.64
N LEU A 585 19.11 25.23 -0.37
CA LEU A 585 19.44 26.21 0.68
C LEU A 585 20.87 26.08 1.19
N GLY A 586 21.61 25.04 0.80
CA GLY A 586 22.96 24.77 1.30
C GLY A 586 22.98 24.72 2.83
N LYS A 587 23.88 25.49 3.46
CA LYS A 587 23.97 25.61 4.93
C LYS A 587 22.66 26.10 5.58
N GLY A 588 21.88 26.93 4.87
CA GLY A 588 20.59 27.44 5.36
C GLY A 588 19.48 26.38 5.50
N ALA A 589 19.70 25.16 4.97
CA ALA A 589 18.75 24.07 5.13
C ALA A 589 18.66 23.58 6.60
N GLY A 590 19.76 23.65 7.34
CA GLY A 590 19.86 23.10 8.71
C GLY A 590 19.87 21.58 8.77
N VAL A 591 20.26 20.87 7.68
CA VAL A 591 20.16 19.41 7.57
C VAL A 591 21.29 18.68 6.86
#